data_AF-A0A970FSS9-F1
#
_entry.id   AF-A0A970FSS9-F1
#
_cell.length_a   1.000
_cell.length_b   1.000
_cell.length_c   1.000
_cell.angle_alpha   90.00
_cell.angle_beta   90.00
_cell.angle_gamma   90.00
#
_symmetry.space_group_name_H-M   'P 1'
#
loop_
_entity.id
_entity.type
_entity.pdbx_description
1 polymer ?
#
loop_
_entity_poly.entity_id
_entity_poly.type
_entity_poly.pdbx_seq_one_letter_code
_entity_poly.pdbx_strand_id
1 'polypeptide(L)'
;MSYTDGNLALKKKRWPVTSQPEQRSPQLKTRRIPVTATPTHEALVARRMQAIRRELARRRLRLMAMMVGLVLSVSAVFCVIVYRQARILEMNFTAVAMEQQISQYNKESSQIRESLAQKTNLDQIRQQAISRLGLQDPARSQVIKVYVPDTDRVVYTSPGSALADDEAYLTGAFSAIEAYFKTLRVNLEE
;
A
#
# COMPACT_ATOMS: atom_id res chain seq x y z
N MET A 1 -100.71 23.35 27.60
CA MET A 1 -99.87 24.16 26.71
C MET A 1 -98.64 24.58 27.50
N SER A 2 -97.47 24.48 26.88
CA SER A 2 -96.15 24.87 27.38
C SER A 2 -95.36 23.86 28.25
N TYR A 3 -94.66 23.01 27.52
CA TYR A 3 -93.26 22.60 27.72
C TYR A 3 -92.41 23.57 28.54
N THR A 4 -91.55 23.03 29.42
CA THR A 4 -90.09 23.27 29.43
C THR A 4 -89.40 22.31 30.40
N ASP A 5 -89.23 21.07 29.93
CA ASP A 5 -88.13 20.22 30.38
C ASP A 5 -86.82 20.81 29.87
N GLY A 6 -85.78 20.85 30.70
CA GLY A 6 -84.49 21.37 30.24
C GLY A 6 -83.43 21.62 31.30
N ASN A 7 -83.37 20.81 32.37
CA ASN A 7 -82.19 20.76 33.23
C ASN A 7 -81.03 20.08 32.46
N LEU A 8 -80.33 20.84 31.62
CA LEU A 8 -79.02 20.49 31.07
C LEU A 8 -77.95 21.46 31.60
N ALA A 9 -77.71 21.42 32.91
CA ALA A 9 -76.49 21.97 33.47
C ALA A 9 -75.32 21.01 33.14
N LEU A 10 -74.64 21.26 32.02
CA LEU A 10 -73.36 20.64 31.69
C LEU A 10 -72.37 20.94 32.82
N LYS A 11 -72.15 19.96 33.71
CA LYS A 11 -71.00 19.95 34.62
C LYS A 11 -69.72 19.91 33.78
N LYS A 12 -69.16 21.09 33.50
CA LYS A 12 -67.87 21.23 32.84
C LYS A 12 -66.77 20.74 33.78
N LYS A 13 -66.24 19.55 33.52
CA LYS A 13 -65.08 18.98 34.21
C LYS A 13 -63.89 19.92 34.01
N ARG A 14 -63.44 20.58 35.08
CA ARG A 14 -62.28 21.49 35.06
C ARG A 14 -61.00 20.66 35.09
N TRP A 15 -60.31 20.57 33.97
CA TRP A 15 -58.95 20.06 33.92
C TRP A 15 -58.00 21.10 34.55
N PRO A 16 -56.97 20.70 35.30
CA PRO A 16 -55.97 21.64 35.78
C PRO A 16 -55.28 22.27 34.56
N VAL A 17 -55.20 23.59 34.56
CA VAL A 17 -54.42 24.34 33.58
C VAL A 17 -52.95 24.01 33.84
N THR A 18 -52.39 23.11 33.03
CA THR A 18 -50.92 23.04 32.90
C THR A 18 -50.50 24.39 32.33
N SER A 19 -49.79 25.17 33.15
CA SER A 19 -49.19 26.42 32.75
C SER A 19 -48.19 26.15 31.62
N GLN A 20 -48.64 26.33 30.40
CA GLN A 20 -47.76 26.44 29.24
C GLN A 20 -46.95 27.73 29.46
N PRO A 21 -45.61 27.70 29.34
CA PRO A 21 -44.82 28.91 29.50
C PRO A 21 -45.31 29.92 28.48
N GLU A 22 -45.76 31.07 28.99
CA GLU A 22 -46.13 32.23 28.21
C GLU A 22 -44.96 32.56 27.27
N GLN A 23 -45.09 32.17 26.01
CA GLN A 23 -44.14 32.52 24.97
C GLN A 23 -44.31 34.03 24.76
N ARG A 24 -43.59 34.81 25.58
CA ARG A 24 -43.46 36.26 25.44
C ARG A 24 -43.01 36.52 24.02
N SER A 25 -43.93 37.01 23.20
CA SER A 25 -43.61 37.60 21.91
C SER A 25 -42.49 38.63 22.15
N PRO A 26 -41.36 38.56 21.44
CA PRO A 26 -40.28 39.51 21.65
C PRO A 26 -40.84 40.91 21.39
N GLN A 27 -40.77 41.75 22.41
CA GLN A 27 -41.15 43.17 22.35
C GLN A 27 -40.40 43.81 21.18
N LEU A 28 -41.09 44.01 20.06
CA LEU A 28 -40.55 44.69 18.88
C LEU A 28 -40.33 46.15 19.24
N LYS A 29 -39.13 46.46 19.73
CA LYS A 29 -38.71 47.83 20.03
C LYS A 29 -38.56 48.55 18.69
N THR A 30 -39.63 49.19 18.21
CA THR A 30 -39.61 50.00 17.00
C THR A 30 -38.76 51.23 17.25
N ARG A 31 -37.46 51.13 16.96
CA ARG A 31 -36.55 52.27 16.93
C ARG A 31 -36.99 53.17 15.78
N ARG A 32 -37.43 54.39 16.08
CA ARG A 32 -37.71 55.41 15.06
C ARG A 32 -36.42 55.69 14.30
N ILE A 33 -36.32 55.16 13.09
CA ILE A 33 -35.24 55.48 12.16
C ILE A 33 -35.59 56.87 11.60
N PRO A 34 -34.72 57.89 11.76
CA PRO A 34 -34.98 59.20 11.15
C PRO A 34 -35.14 59.03 9.64
N VAL A 35 -36.10 59.72 9.03
CA VAL A 35 -36.46 59.61 7.60
C VAL A 35 -35.27 59.90 6.67
N THR A 36 -34.23 60.57 7.17
CA THR A 36 -32.95 60.81 6.50
C THR A 36 -32.08 59.55 6.36
N ALA A 37 -32.36 58.48 7.11
CA ALA A 37 -31.60 57.23 7.11
C ALA A 37 -32.24 56.13 6.25
N THR A 38 -33.38 56.38 5.61
CA THR A 38 -33.92 55.51 4.55
C THR A 38 -33.11 55.74 3.27
N PRO A 39 -32.23 54.80 2.87
CA PRO A 39 -31.48 54.95 1.63
C PRO A 39 -32.47 55.03 0.46
N THR A 40 -32.17 55.89 -0.51
CA THR A 40 -32.96 56.01 -1.73
C THR A 40 -33.10 54.63 -2.39
N HIS A 41 -34.25 54.35 -2.99
CA HIS A 41 -34.52 53.06 -3.65
C HIS A 41 -33.41 52.71 -4.65
N GLU A 42 -32.87 53.70 -5.35
CA GLU A 42 -31.72 53.55 -6.26
C GLU A 42 -30.44 53.08 -5.56
N ALA A 43 -30.12 53.61 -4.37
CA ALA A 43 -28.96 53.18 -3.60
C ALA A 43 -29.10 51.73 -3.10
N LEU A 44 -30.31 51.29 -2.77
CA LEU A 44 -30.59 49.89 -2.43
C LEU A 44 -30.42 48.96 -3.62
N VAL A 45 -30.92 49.34 -4.79
CA VAL A 45 -30.78 48.59 -6.04
C VAL A 45 -29.29 48.49 -6.43
N ALA A 46 -28.54 49.59 -6.35
CA ALA A 46 -27.11 49.61 -6.65
C ALA A 46 -26.30 48.69 -5.72
N ARG A 47 -26.60 48.69 -4.40
CA ARG A 47 -25.95 47.79 -3.44
C ARG A 47 -26.26 46.32 -3.71
N ARG A 48 -27.52 46.00 -4.05
CA ARG A 48 -27.92 44.63 -4.45
C ARG A 48 -27.21 44.20 -5.73
N MET A 49 -27.15 45.06 -6.75
CA MET A 49 -26.42 44.78 -7.99
C MET A 49 -24.93 44.53 -7.74
N GLN A 50 -24.28 45.32 -6.88
CA GLN A 50 -22.88 45.10 -6.51
C GLN A 50 -22.67 43.80 -5.74
N ALA A 51 -23.57 43.44 -4.83
CA ALA A 51 -23.52 42.17 -4.11
C ALA A 51 -23.64 40.97 -5.06
N ILE A 52 -24.62 41.01 -5.98
CA ILE A 52 -24.84 39.97 -6.99
C ILE A 52 -23.61 39.84 -7.90
N ARG A 53 -23.03 40.95 -8.36
CA ARG A 53 -21.79 40.94 -9.18
C ARG A 53 -20.62 40.29 -8.43
N ARG A 54 -20.44 40.59 -7.14
CA ARG A 54 -19.40 39.96 -6.31
C ARG A 54 -19.63 38.48 -6.13
N GLU A 55 -20.87 38.05 -5.93
CA GLU A 55 -21.22 36.62 -5.81
C GLU A 55 -20.97 35.86 -7.11
N LEU A 56 -21.34 36.43 -8.26
CA LEU A 56 -21.05 35.85 -9.57
C LEU A 56 -19.55 35.76 -9.84
N ALA A 57 -18.77 36.79 -9.47
CA ALA A 57 -17.32 36.78 -9.60
C ALA A 57 -16.69 35.68 -8.72
N ARG A 58 -17.13 35.52 -7.46
CA ARG A 58 -16.65 34.44 -6.58
C ARG A 58 -17.00 33.05 -7.11
N ARG A 59 -18.21 32.87 -7.67
CA ARG A 59 -18.60 31.59 -8.29
C ARG A 59 -17.73 31.27 -9.50
N ARG A 60 -17.46 32.24 -10.37
CA ARG A 60 -16.55 32.08 -11.51
C ARG A 60 -15.12 31.75 -11.06
N LEU A 61 -14.60 32.46 -10.07
CA LEU A 61 -13.27 32.19 -9.50
C LEU A 61 -13.19 30.76 -8.92
N ARG A 62 -14.23 30.32 -8.21
CA ARG A 62 -14.29 28.97 -7.64
C ARG A 62 -14.32 27.89 -8.72
N LEU A 63 -15.08 28.09 -9.80
CA LEU A 63 -15.10 27.17 -10.94
C LEU A 63 -13.74 27.10 -11.66
N MET A 64 -13.09 28.26 -11.87
CA MET A 64 -11.75 28.32 -12.47
C MET A 64 -10.71 27.65 -11.56
N ALA A 65 -10.76 27.90 -10.26
CA ALA A 65 -9.87 27.25 -9.29
C ALA A 65 -10.07 25.74 -9.24
N MET A 66 -11.31 25.25 -9.35
CA MET A 66 -11.60 23.82 -9.43
C MET A 66 -11.05 23.20 -10.72
N MET A 67 -11.20 23.88 -11.88
CA MET A 67 -10.63 23.39 -13.14
C MET A 67 -9.10 23.36 -13.10
N VAL A 68 -8.46 24.42 -12.61
CA VAL A 68 -7.00 24.47 -12.44
C VAL A 68 -6.54 23.40 -11.45
N GLY A 69 -7.27 23.22 -10.35
CA GLY A 69 -6.99 22.18 -9.37
C GLY A 69 -7.07 20.77 -9.95
N LEU A 70 -8.06 20.50 -10.82
CA LEU A 70 -8.20 19.21 -11.50
C LEU A 70 -7.06 18.95 -12.49
N VAL A 71 -6.66 19.96 -13.26
CA VAL A 71 -5.51 19.84 -14.18
C VAL A 71 -4.23 19.59 -13.38
N LEU A 72 -4.02 20.31 -12.27
CA LEU A 72 -2.87 20.09 -11.40
C LEU A 72 -2.90 18.71 -10.73
N SER A 73 -4.07 18.21 -10.31
CA SER A 73 -4.16 16.88 -9.69
C SER A 73 -3.81 15.78 -10.69
N VAL A 74 -4.30 15.88 -11.93
CA VAL A 74 -3.96 14.93 -13.00
C VAL A 74 -2.46 14.99 -13.29
N SER A 75 -1.89 16.19 -13.45
CA SER A 75 -0.46 16.39 -13.66
C SER A 75 0.38 15.80 -12.52
N ALA A 76 -0.04 15.99 -11.27
CA ALA A 76 0.63 15.44 -10.10
C ALA A 76 0.64 13.90 -10.10
N VAL A 77 -0.47 13.27 -10.47
CA VAL A 77 -0.54 11.80 -10.61
C VAL A 77 0.44 11.31 -11.67
N PHE A 78 0.49 11.96 -12.85
CA PHE A 78 1.46 11.61 -13.89
C PHE A 78 2.90 11.78 -13.40
N CYS A 79 3.20 12.88 -12.70
CA CYS A 79 4.52 13.11 -12.13
C CYS A 79 4.94 12.01 -11.14
N VAL A 80 4.03 11.58 -10.27
CA VAL A 80 4.27 10.48 -9.33
C VAL A 80 4.52 9.15 -10.04
N ILE A 81 3.75 8.85 -11.10
CA ILE A 81 3.94 7.63 -11.89
C ILE A 81 5.32 7.62 -12.54
N VAL A 82 5.71 8.72 -13.20
CA VAL A 82 7.01 8.85 -13.85
C VAL A 82 8.15 8.75 -12.82
N TYR A 83 8.03 9.41 -11.68
CA TYR A 83 9.01 9.34 -10.60
C TYR A 83 9.19 7.89 -10.09
N ARG A 84 8.09 7.16 -9.90
CA ARG A 84 8.14 5.75 -9.51
C ARG A 84 8.78 4.88 -10.58
N GLN A 85 8.46 5.09 -11.86
CA GLN A 85 9.06 4.34 -12.95
C GLN A 85 10.56 4.61 -13.06
N ALA A 86 11.01 5.86 -12.92
CA ALA A 86 12.43 6.21 -12.92
C ALA A 86 13.19 5.50 -11.78
N ARG A 87 12.63 5.48 -10.57
CA ARG A 87 13.17 4.73 -9.42
C ARG A 87 13.24 3.23 -9.68
N ILE A 88 12.18 2.65 -10.27
CA ILE A 88 12.17 1.22 -10.62
C ILE A 88 13.25 0.92 -11.66
N LEU A 89 13.45 1.80 -12.65
CA LEU A 89 14.47 1.64 -13.67
C LEU A 89 15.87 1.61 -13.07
N GLU A 90 16.18 2.54 -12.16
CA GLU A 90 17.45 2.56 -11.42
C GLU A 90 17.69 1.25 -10.65
N MET A 91 16.67 0.76 -9.93
CA MET A 91 16.74 -0.51 -9.21
C MET A 91 16.86 -1.73 -10.13
N ASN A 92 16.28 -1.67 -11.33
CA ASN A 92 16.38 -2.75 -12.31
C ASN A 92 17.78 -2.80 -12.91
N PHE A 93 18.40 -1.65 -13.18
CA PHE A 93 19.79 -1.59 -13.63
C PHE A 93 20.77 -2.19 -12.61
N THR A 94 20.58 -1.93 -11.32
CA THR A 94 21.43 -2.54 -10.28
C THR A 94 21.20 -4.04 -10.17
N ALA A 95 19.96 -4.51 -10.30
CA ALA A 95 19.63 -5.94 -10.34
C ALA A 95 20.30 -6.64 -11.54
N VAL A 96 20.18 -6.08 -12.74
CA VAL A 96 20.82 -6.63 -13.96
C VAL A 96 22.33 -6.63 -13.83
N ALA A 97 22.93 -5.58 -13.26
CA ALA A 97 24.38 -5.54 -13.02
C ALA A 97 24.83 -6.63 -12.04
N MET A 98 24.08 -6.87 -10.96
CA MET A 98 24.36 -7.97 -10.03
C MET A 98 24.20 -9.34 -10.69
N GLU A 99 23.17 -9.53 -11.52
CA GLU A 99 22.96 -10.78 -12.25
C GLU A 99 24.08 -11.06 -13.26
N GLN A 100 24.58 -10.01 -13.93
CA GLN A 100 25.77 -10.12 -14.77
C GLN A 100 27.02 -10.52 -13.99
N GLN A 101 27.24 -9.97 -12.80
CA GLN A 101 28.36 -10.36 -11.93
C GLN A 101 28.26 -11.83 -11.50
N ILE A 102 27.07 -12.28 -11.07
CA ILE A 102 26.83 -13.70 -10.71
C ILE A 102 27.11 -14.61 -11.91
N SER A 103 26.66 -14.22 -13.11
CA SER A 103 26.94 -14.95 -14.35
C SER A 103 28.44 -15.04 -14.63
N GLN A 104 29.20 -13.97 -14.39
CA GLN A 104 30.66 -13.98 -14.54
C GLN A 104 31.32 -14.93 -13.55
N TYR A 105 30.99 -14.86 -12.25
CA TYR A 105 31.54 -15.78 -11.24
C TYR A 105 31.23 -17.25 -11.51
N ASN A 106 30.02 -17.55 -12.03
CA ASN A 106 29.66 -18.90 -12.42
C ASN A 106 30.45 -19.39 -13.64
N LYS A 107 30.72 -18.51 -14.62
CA LYS A 107 31.59 -18.83 -15.76
C LYS A 107 33.02 -19.07 -15.32
N GLU A 108 33.58 -18.21 -14.47
CA GLU A 108 34.93 -18.37 -13.92
C GLU A 108 35.05 -19.68 -13.13
N SER A 109 34.08 -19.97 -12.26
CA SER A 109 34.03 -21.23 -11.52
C SER A 109 33.96 -22.45 -12.44
N SER A 110 33.18 -22.36 -13.53
CA SER A 110 33.07 -23.44 -14.51
C SER A 110 34.38 -23.64 -15.29
N GLN A 111 35.03 -22.55 -15.71
CA GLN A 111 36.35 -22.60 -16.36
C GLN A 111 37.43 -23.16 -15.43
N ILE A 112 37.42 -22.77 -14.15
CA ILE A 112 38.35 -23.31 -13.15
C ILE A 112 38.09 -24.80 -12.98
N ARG A 113 36.84 -25.24 -12.84
CA ARG A 113 36.47 -26.66 -12.74
C ARG A 113 36.90 -27.45 -13.97
N GLU A 114 36.71 -26.90 -15.16
CA GLU A 114 37.11 -27.54 -16.41
C GLU A 114 38.63 -27.62 -16.55
N SER A 115 39.35 -26.53 -16.25
CA SER A 115 40.81 -26.54 -16.24
C SER A 115 41.39 -27.49 -15.19
N LEU A 116 40.72 -27.62 -14.03
CA LEU A 116 41.08 -28.58 -13.00
C LEU A 116 40.81 -29.99 -13.48
N ALA A 117 39.64 -30.27 -14.07
CA ALA A 117 39.33 -31.58 -14.65
C ALA A 117 40.33 -31.96 -15.75
N GLN A 118 40.75 -31.02 -16.59
CA GLN A 118 41.75 -31.24 -17.62
C GLN A 118 43.13 -31.52 -17.01
N LYS A 119 43.57 -30.74 -16.02
CA LYS A 119 44.87 -30.96 -15.34
C LYS A 119 44.90 -32.23 -14.49
N THR A 120 43.78 -32.59 -13.87
CA THR A 120 43.61 -33.83 -13.10
C THR A 120 43.28 -35.03 -14.00
N ASN A 121 43.12 -34.82 -15.31
CA ASN A 121 42.95 -35.92 -16.24
C ASN A 121 44.24 -36.73 -16.35
N LEU A 122 44.30 -37.82 -15.60
CA LEU A 122 45.44 -38.74 -15.52
C LEU A 122 45.80 -39.35 -16.88
N ASP A 123 44.88 -39.42 -17.84
CA ASP A 123 45.17 -39.93 -19.19
C ASP A 123 45.99 -38.96 -20.03
N GLN A 124 45.77 -37.64 -19.88
CA GLN A 124 46.61 -36.64 -20.54
C GLN A 124 48.02 -36.62 -19.97
N ILE A 125 48.15 -36.76 -18.64
CA ILE A 125 49.44 -36.90 -17.97
C ILE A 125 50.15 -38.16 -18.45
N ARG A 126 49.45 -39.31 -18.55
CA ARG A 126 50.00 -40.55 -19.09
C ARG A 126 50.53 -40.37 -20.52
N GLN A 127 49.75 -39.77 -21.41
CA GLN A 127 50.17 -39.52 -22.80
C GLN A 127 51.37 -38.57 -22.90
N GLN A 128 51.43 -37.51 -22.10
CA GLN A 128 52.60 -36.63 -22.06
C GLN A 128 53.84 -37.34 -21.49
N ALA A 129 53.69 -38.17 -20.47
CA ALA A 129 54.78 -38.97 -19.91
C ALA A 129 55.36 -39.95 -20.93
N ILE A 130 54.51 -40.67 -21.67
CA ILE A 130 54.96 -41.60 -22.71
C ILE A 130 55.60 -40.86 -23.88
N SER A 131 54.94 -39.81 -24.40
CA SER A 131 55.39 -39.13 -25.63
C SER A 131 56.59 -38.20 -25.45
N ARG A 132 56.67 -37.46 -24.34
CA ARG A 132 57.74 -36.46 -24.12
C ARG A 132 58.88 -36.98 -23.27
N LEU A 133 58.58 -37.83 -22.28
CA LEU A 133 59.58 -38.33 -21.34
C LEU A 133 60.02 -39.77 -21.67
N GLY A 134 59.40 -40.41 -22.67
CA GLY A 134 59.72 -41.79 -23.07
C GLY A 134 59.40 -42.81 -21.98
N LEU A 135 58.56 -42.46 -21.01
CA LEU A 135 58.17 -43.35 -19.93
C LEU A 135 57.30 -44.49 -20.47
N GLN A 136 57.47 -45.69 -19.91
CA GLN A 136 56.69 -46.87 -20.26
C GLN A 136 55.79 -47.25 -19.08
N ASP A 137 54.58 -47.74 -19.37
CA ASP A 137 53.66 -48.14 -18.31
C ASP A 137 54.27 -49.27 -17.45
N PRO A 138 54.12 -49.21 -16.12
CA PRO A 138 54.72 -50.19 -15.22
C PRO A 138 54.08 -51.57 -15.39
N ALA A 139 54.88 -52.62 -15.15
CA ALA A 139 54.37 -53.99 -15.14
C ALA A 139 53.40 -54.20 -13.97
N ARG A 140 52.44 -55.12 -14.10
CA ARG A 140 51.42 -55.40 -13.05
C ARG A 140 52.00 -55.70 -11.67
N SER A 141 53.22 -56.23 -11.61
CA SER A 141 53.94 -56.52 -10.36
C SER A 141 54.45 -55.28 -9.62
N GLN A 142 54.52 -54.13 -10.27
CA GLN A 142 55.01 -52.86 -9.71
C GLN A 142 53.88 -51.92 -9.26
N VAL A 143 52.61 -52.32 -9.43
CA VAL A 143 51.44 -51.50 -9.08
C VAL A 143 50.98 -51.82 -7.66
N ILE A 144 51.14 -50.86 -6.74
CA ILE A 144 50.63 -50.95 -5.37
C ILE A 144 49.34 -50.13 -5.27
N LYS A 145 48.22 -50.77 -4.93
CA LYS A 145 46.94 -50.10 -4.71
C LYS A 145 46.83 -49.68 -3.25
N VAL A 146 46.64 -48.40 -3.00
CA VAL A 146 46.42 -47.85 -1.67
C VAL A 146 44.93 -47.52 -1.52
N TYR A 147 44.31 -47.94 -0.41
CA TYR A 147 42.93 -47.62 -0.10
C TYR A 147 42.86 -46.22 0.52
N VAL A 148 42.07 -45.33 -0.07
CA VAL A 148 41.83 -43.98 0.47
C VAL A 148 40.50 -44.02 1.23
N PRO A 149 40.47 -43.76 2.55
CA PRO A 149 39.24 -43.76 3.32
C PRO A 149 38.37 -42.52 3.00
N ASP A 150 37.06 -42.72 2.83
CA ASP A 150 36.07 -41.70 2.47
C ASP A 150 35.77 -40.64 3.56
N THR A 151 36.51 -40.66 4.68
CA THR A 151 36.23 -39.81 5.86
C THR A 151 36.61 -38.35 5.68
N ASP A 152 37.45 -38.03 4.70
CA ASP A 152 37.95 -36.67 4.44
C ASP A 152 37.27 -36.04 3.22
N ARG A 153 35.93 -35.99 3.24
CA ARG A 153 35.16 -35.28 2.20
C ARG A 153 34.67 -33.94 2.76
N VAL A 154 35.11 -32.86 2.12
CA VAL A 154 34.57 -31.52 2.37
C VAL A 154 33.11 -31.47 1.88
N VAL A 155 32.16 -31.41 2.80
CA VAL A 155 30.73 -31.24 2.50
C VAL A 155 30.46 -29.73 2.38
N TYR A 156 30.27 -29.26 1.15
CA TYR A 156 29.80 -27.89 0.92
C TYR A 156 28.30 -27.84 1.22
N THR A 157 27.90 -27.05 2.21
CA THR A 157 26.49 -26.75 2.46
C THR A 157 25.99 -25.87 1.31
N SER A 158 25.19 -26.43 0.41
CA SER A 158 24.57 -25.63 -0.66
C SER A 158 23.53 -24.68 -0.04
N PRO A 159 23.54 -23.38 -0.38
CA PRO A 159 22.68 -22.36 0.24
C PRO A 159 21.16 -22.57 0.04
N GLY A 160 20.75 -23.57 -0.74
CA GLY A 160 19.33 -23.96 -0.87
C GLY A 160 18.76 -24.73 0.32
N SER A 161 19.60 -25.22 1.24
CA SER A 161 19.13 -25.95 2.43
C SER A 161 18.61 -25.03 3.54
N ALA A 162 19.14 -23.81 3.67
CA ALA A 162 18.64 -22.81 4.61
C ALA A 162 17.26 -22.24 4.19
N LEU A 163 16.99 -22.16 2.89
CA LEU A 163 15.71 -21.66 2.37
C LEU A 163 14.55 -22.65 2.59
N ALA A 164 14.83 -23.95 2.66
CA ALA A 164 13.82 -24.97 2.96
C ALA A 164 13.33 -24.89 4.42
N ASP A 165 14.24 -24.57 5.34
CA ASP A 165 13.91 -24.37 6.76
C ASP A 165 13.10 -23.07 6.97
N ASP A 166 13.43 -22.01 6.22
CA ASP A 166 12.67 -20.76 6.23
C ASP A 166 11.25 -20.93 5.66
N GLU A 167 11.06 -21.71 4.60
CA GLU A 167 9.74 -21.97 4.01
C GLU A 167 8.86 -22.80 4.94
N ALA A 168 9.44 -23.79 5.63
CA ALA A 168 8.75 -24.57 6.66
C ALA A 168 8.36 -23.71 7.86
N TYR A 169 9.24 -22.81 8.31
CA TYR A 169 8.96 -21.87 9.39
C TYR A 169 7.85 -20.87 9.03
N LEU A 170 7.91 -20.29 7.82
CA LEU A 170 6.89 -19.36 7.33
C LEU A 170 5.52 -20.04 7.19
N THR A 171 5.48 -21.28 6.69
CA THR A 171 4.24 -22.07 6.57
C THR A 171 3.64 -22.37 7.95
N GLY A 172 4.49 -22.71 8.93
CA GLY A 172 4.08 -22.86 10.32
C GLY A 172 3.51 -21.57 10.92
N ALA A 173 4.18 -20.43 10.71
CA ALA A 173 3.73 -19.13 11.19
C ALA A 173 2.39 -18.71 10.57
N PHE A 174 2.20 -18.92 9.26
CA PHE A 174 0.92 -18.65 8.59
C PHE A 174 -0.21 -19.51 9.13
N SER A 175 0.02 -20.81 9.34
CA SER A 175 -0.99 -21.71 9.90
C SER A 175 -1.40 -21.33 11.33
N ALA A 176 -0.46 -20.87 12.14
CA ALA A 176 -0.72 -20.42 13.51
C ALA A 176 -1.52 -19.11 13.53
N ILE A 177 -1.22 -18.18 12.62
CA ILE A 177 -1.96 -16.93 12.45
C ILE A 177 -3.39 -17.23 11.97
N GLU A 178 -3.56 -18.12 11.00
CA GLU A 178 -4.88 -18.52 10.49
C GLU A 178 -5.72 -19.20 11.58
N ALA A 179 -5.12 -20.08 12.38
CA ALA A 179 -5.79 -20.71 13.51
C ALA A 179 -6.25 -19.67 14.56
N TYR A 180 -5.42 -18.67 14.85
CA TYR A 180 -5.77 -17.57 15.77
C TYR A 180 -6.92 -16.70 15.24
N PHE A 181 -6.94 -16.39 13.95
CA PHE A 181 -8.06 -15.64 13.36
C PHE A 181 -9.35 -16.47 13.26
N LYS A 182 -9.23 -17.78 13.05
CA LYS A 182 -10.37 -18.69 13.04
C LYS A 182 -11.01 -18.81 14.42
N THR A 183 -10.23 -18.88 15.49
CA THR A 183 -10.76 -18.89 16.87
C THR A 183 -11.39 -17.55 17.26
N LEU A 184 -10.83 -16.42 16.80
CA LEU A 184 -11.44 -15.10 17.00
C LEU A 184 -12.76 -14.93 16.24
N ARG A 185 -12.90 -15.49 15.03
CA ARG A 185 -14.16 -15.46 14.28
C ARG A 185 -15.26 -16.28 14.96
N VAL A 186 -14.91 -17.44 15.51
CA VAL A 186 -15.87 -18.31 16.22
C VAL A 186 -16.40 -17.61 17.49
N ASN A 187 -15.56 -16.86 18.20
CA ASN A 187 -15.97 -16.10 19.39
C ASN A 187 -16.71 -14.78 19.10
N LEU A 188 -16.95 -14.44 17.83
CA LEU A 188 -17.70 -13.24 17.42
C LEU A 188 -19.14 -13.56 16.95
N GLU A 189 -19.48 -14.84 16.85
CA GLU A 189 -20.82 -15.32 16.44
C GLU A 189 -21.63 -15.97 17.58
N GLU A 190 -21.14 -15.92 18.83
CA GLU A 190 -21.95 -16.14 20.05
C GLU A 190 -22.31 -14.79 20.72
#